data_AF-A0A319E296-F1
#
_entry.id   AF-A0A319E296-F1
#
_cell.length_a   1.000
_cell.length_b   1.000
_cell.length_c   1.000
_cell.angle_alpha   90.00
_cell.angle_beta   90.00
_cell.angle_gamma   90.00
#
_symmetry.space_group_name_H-M   'P 1'
#
loop_
_entity.id
_entity.type
_entity.pdbx_description
1 polymer ?
#
loop_
_entity_poly.entity_id
_entity_poly.type
_entity_poly.pdbx_seq_one_letter_code
_entity_poly.pdbx_strand_id
1 'polypeptide(L)'
;MVTRGLWNLRVDGKWYRFFHPPRGRITSPDSPATLERIRKVLSETDQADWERVPFPSPLHIDLDYVYNIDKDLGILTVDQWTGDDVLSRMLRRATLTKLEDPTLITIEAALDVVGDVLDQQNADDPNGVISEGLRINIQEPTPLNELQLLFLTDFIYLWRFYFDDMLSWKSTSLLFRTLAIGILRIAAWDFEVRIDTDTTEIPLQFSSVPGWQAPSGDVFWFHGFLITLHGAADTVGEAVVKAQTFLRESPCRRQVTHVIFMSLRHIRLVEISPGSVQCTSSIPLIVNTSAMHPSPGCRVLASILSSYSWKPFCPRGELWSVNLPTEILDKMLNAMMPRDIVSFAQASLEVEKWYYSSIPQLDGLRVRDFDLSIPCCGKRHRPNTEGIYCSTCYTWYNVICMGLSSISSSDTCTCHDCQQHITCNIMETGGIHQTLQLRTSKPARRRPELWLYGRASVPAGEIKYSVFFGGAFTGLAYGFEGE
;
A
#
# COMPACT_ATOMS: atom_id res chain seq x y z
N MET A 1 30.51 -19.17 5.24
CA MET A 1 29.36 -18.28 5.51
C MET A 1 28.18 -19.15 5.91
N VAL A 2 27.29 -18.69 6.79
CA VAL A 2 26.10 -19.44 7.20
C VAL A 2 24.95 -19.03 6.29
N THR A 3 24.36 -19.97 5.57
CA THR A 3 23.19 -19.71 4.72
C THR A 3 21.95 -19.44 5.57
N ARG A 4 21.26 -18.34 5.26
CA ARG A 4 20.09 -17.83 5.98
C ARG A 4 18.86 -17.92 5.10
N GLY A 5 17.72 -18.21 5.71
CA GLY A 5 16.48 -18.37 4.99
C GLY A 5 15.35 -18.93 5.83
N LEU A 6 14.25 -19.16 5.15
CA LEU A 6 12.96 -19.39 5.76
C LEU A 6 12.16 -20.37 4.89
N TRP A 7 11.34 -21.17 5.55
CA TRP A 7 10.45 -22.13 4.93
C TRP A 7 9.02 -21.67 5.11
N ASN A 8 8.29 -21.53 4.01
CA ASN A 8 6.84 -21.42 3.97
C ASN A 8 6.28 -22.75 3.48
N LEU A 9 5.22 -23.22 4.14
CA LEU A 9 4.52 -24.45 3.83
C LEU A 9 3.02 -24.15 3.70
N ARG A 10 2.39 -24.61 2.62
CA ARG A 10 0.95 -24.59 2.45
C ARG A 10 0.37 -25.99 2.48
N VAL A 11 -0.61 -26.20 3.36
CA VAL A 11 -1.37 -27.46 3.48
C VAL A 11 -2.81 -27.12 3.83
N ASP A 12 -3.77 -27.72 3.14
CA ASP A 12 -5.21 -27.59 3.36
C ASP A 12 -5.67 -26.12 3.37
N GLY A 13 -5.13 -25.32 2.44
CA GLY A 13 -5.44 -23.90 2.30
C GLY A 13 -4.86 -22.99 3.37
N LYS A 14 -4.04 -23.50 4.29
CA LYS A 14 -3.40 -22.73 5.38
C LYS A 14 -1.91 -22.57 5.15
N TRP A 15 -1.38 -21.41 5.55
CA TRP A 15 0.05 -21.13 5.50
C TRP A 15 0.72 -21.33 6.86
N TYR A 16 1.92 -21.89 6.79
CA TYR A 16 2.78 -22.20 7.90
C TYR A 16 4.19 -21.70 7.58
N ARG A 17 4.90 -21.28 8.61
CA ARG A 17 6.26 -20.75 8.50
C ARG A 17 7.17 -21.48 9.47
N PHE A 18 8.38 -21.75 9.04
CA PHE A 18 9.43 -22.31 9.88
C PHE A 18 10.76 -21.64 9.59
N PHE A 19 11.43 -21.21 10.65
CA PHE A 19 12.79 -20.70 10.63
C PHE A 19 13.46 -20.96 11.98
N HIS A 20 14.79 -21.00 12.01
CA HIS A 20 15.54 -21.14 13.26
C HIS A 20 15.96 -19.75 13.77
N PRO A 21 15.34 -19.22 14.85
CA PRO A 21 15.74 -17.93 15.40
C PRO A 21 17.18 -17.99 15.95
N PRO A 22 17.93 -16.88 15.96
CA PRO A 22 17.59 -15.57 15.42
C PRO A 22 18.07 -15.36 13.97
N ARG A 23 18.82 -16.29 13.38
CA ARG A 23 19.53 -16.09 12.10
C ARG A 23 18.93 -16.83 10.90
N GLY A 24 17.84 -17.58 11.08
CA GLY A 24 17.19 -18.34 10.01
C GLY A 24 18.13 -19.34 9.35
N ARG A 25 18.93 -20.09 10.11
CA ARG A 25 19.92 -21.00 9.49
C ARG A 25 19.22 -22.08 8.66
N ILE A 26 19.63 -22.19 7.40
CA ILE A 26 19.13 -23.19 6.43
C ILE A 26 20.30 -23.72 5.59
N THR A 27 19.98 -24.62 4.67
CA THR A 27 20.87 -25.12 3.63
C THR A 27 20.48 -24.55 2.27
N SER A 28 21.46 -24.39 1.39
CA SER A 28 21.29 -23.82 0.04
C SER A 28 20.69 -24.85 -0.94
N PRO A 29 20.12 -24.40 -2.08
CA PRO A 29 19.46 -25.29 -3.05
C PRO A 29 20.37 -26.37 -3.69
N ASP A 30 21.67 -26.12 -3.74
CA ASP A 30 22.71 -27.03 -4.20
C ASP A 30 23.13 -28.07 -3.16
N SER A 31 22.61 -27.99 -1.92
CA SER A 31 22.92 -28.95 -0.86
C SER A 31 21.95 -30.15 -0.88
N PRO A 32 22.45 -31.39 -0.86
CA PRO A 32 21.61 -32.59 -0.73
C PRO A 32 20.73 -32.57 0.53
N ALA A 33 21.21 -31.95 1.61
CA ALA A 33 20.45 -31.81 2.86
C ALA A 33 19.15 -31.00 2.68
N THR A 34 19.10 -30.07 1.74
CA THR A 34 17.89 -29.30 1.40
C THR A 34 16.84 -30.20 0.76
N LEU A 35 17.24 -31.07 -0.17
CA LEU A 35 16.34 -32.03 -0.81
C LEU A 35 15.81 -33.05 0.20
N GLU A 36 16.68 -33.58 1.08
CA GLU A 36 16.28 -34.47 2.18
C GLU A 36 15.26 -33.80 3.11
N ARG A 37 15.49 -32.53 3.48
CA ARG A 37 14.56 -31.76 4.31
C ARG A 37 13.21 -31.59 3.62
N ILE A 38 13.19 -31.27 2.32
CA ILE A 38 11.94 -31.14 1.56
C ILE A 38 11.20 -32.48 1.53
N ARG A 39 11.87 -33.58 1.18
CA ARG A 39 11.27 -34.93 1.17
C ARG A 39 10.69 -35.30 2.53
N LYS A 40 11.41 -34.98 3.61
CA LYS A 40 10.93 -35.15 4.99
C LYS A 40 9.64 -34.33 5.23
N VAL A 41 9.64 -33.04 4.89
CA VAL A 41 8.45 -32.17 5.03
C VAL A 41 7.27 -32.68 4.19
N LEU A 42 7.53 -33.22 2.99
CA LEU A 42 6.48 -33.82 2.16
C LEU A 42 5.87 -35.07 2.82
N SER A 43 6.70 -35.93 3.41
CA SER A 43 6.26 -37.14 4.12
C SER A 43 5.60 -36.87 5.48
N GLU A 44 5.92 -35.76 6.13
CA GLU A 44 5.37 -35.39 7.45
C GLU A 44 3.94 -34.86 7.34
N THR A 45 3.07 -35.37 8.22
CA THR A 45 1.68 -34.92 8.39
C THR A 45 1.49 -34.01 9.60
N ASP A 46 2.47 -33.93 10.51
CA ASP A 46 2.42 -33.05 11.67
C ASP A 46 3.07 -31.69 11.37
N GLN A 47 2.47 -30.61 11.87
CA GLN A 47 2.97 -29.24 11.74
C GLN A 47 3.23 -28.58 13.11
N ALA A 48 3.37 -29.35 14.20
CA ALA A 48 3.55 -28.81 15.55
C ALA A 48 4.71 -27.81 15.69
N ASP A 49 5.81 -28.01 14.95
CA ASP A 49 6.99 -27.14 14.98
C ASP A 49 6.86 -25.89 14.09
N TRP A 50 5.76 -25.76 13.33
CA TRP A 50 5.56 -24.67 12.39
C TRP A 50 4.64 -23.58 12.97
N GLU A 51 5.01 -22.33 12.75
CA GLU A 51 4.18 -21.18 13.10
C GLU A 51 3.10 -20.99 12.05
N ARG A 52 1.83 -20.93 12.48
CA ARG A 52 0.73 -20.62 11.56
C ARG A 52 0.73 -19.14 11.21
N VAL A 53 0.71 -18.82 9.92
CA VAL A 53 0.71 -17.44 9.40
C VAL A 53 -0.44 -17.24 8.39
N PRO A 54 -0.95 -16.00 8.22
CA PRO A 54 -2.05 -15.71 7.29
C PRO A 54 -1.65 -15.84 5.81
N PHE A 55 -0.38 -15.63 5.48
CA PHE A 55 0.17 -15.68 4.11
C PHE A 55 1.69 -15.93 4.17
N PRO A 56 2.34 -16.36 3.07
CA PRO A 56 3.76 -16.69 3.09
C PRO A 56 4.62 -15.46 3.37
N SER A 57 5.72 -15.64 4.09
CA SER A 57 6.71 -14.56 4.30
C SER A 57 7.56 -14.36 3.04
N PRO A 58 7.78 -13.12 2.60
CA PRO A 58 8.53 -12.81 1.39
C PRO A 58 10.04 -12.92 1.62
N LEU A 59 10.81 -12.83 0.54
CA LEU A 59 12.27 -12.73 0.60
C LEU A 59 12.71 -11.41 1.25
N HIS A 60 13.27 -11.50 2.44
CA HIS A 60 13.87 -10.38 3.17
C HIS A 60 15.35 -10.21 2.82
N ILE A 61 15.91 -9.01 3.02
CA ILE A 61 17.33 -8.72 2.74
C ILE A 61 18.31 -9.50 3.63
N ASP A 62 17.84 -9.91 4.82
CA ASP A 62 18.63 -10.71 5.76
C ASP A 62 18.59 -12.21 5.46
N LEU A 63 17.84 -12.62 4.44
CA LEU A 63 17.69 -14.00 4.02
C LEU A 63 18.35 -14.18 2.65
N ASP A 64 19.04 -15.29 2.49
CA ASP A 64 19.66 -15.67 1.22
C ASP A 64 18.63 -16.43 0.36
N TYR A 65 17.76 -17.22 0.99
CA TYR A 65 16.70 -18.00 0.31
C TYR A 65 15.37 -17.99 1.08
N VAL A 66 14.25 -18.01 0.36
CA VAL A 66 12.94 -18.37 0.89
C VAL A 66 12.37 -19.54 0.08
N TYR A 67 12.05 -20.63 0.76
CA TYR A 67 11.45 -21.82 0.17
C TYR A 67 9.95 -21.83 0.42
N ASN A 68 9.16 -21.81 -0.65
CA ASN A 68 7.70 -21.93 -0.62
C ASN A 68 7.29 -23.32 -1.10
N ILE A 69 6.89 -24.20 -0.18
CA ILE A 69 6.38 -25.54 -0.48
C ILE A 69 4.86 -25.48 -0.44
N ASP A 70 4.21 -25.52 -1.59
CA ASP A 70 2.75 -25.58 -1.69
C ASP A 70 2.32 -27.02 -1.99
N LYS A 71 1.90 -27.77 -0.96
CA LYS A 71 1.42 -29.15 -1.12
C LYS A 71 0.08 -29.19 -1.87
N ASP A 72 -0.76 -28.17 -1.68
CA ASP A 72 -2.08 -28.10 -2.31
C ASP A 72 -1.96 -27.97 -3.84
N LEU A 73 -0.98 -27.19 -4.31
CA LEU A 73 -0.71 -26.98 -5.73
C LEU A 73 0.37 -27.91 -6.31
N GLY A 74 1.06 -28.67 -5.48
CA GLY A 74 2.11 -29.59 -5.94
C GLY A 74 3.37 -28.87 -6.44
N ILE A 75 3.70 -27.69 -5.91
CA ILE A 75 4.81 -26.85 -6.40
C ILE A 75 5.75 -26.39 -5.28
N LEU A 76 7.05 -26.42 -5.57
CA LEU A 76 8.11 -25.74 -4.84
C LEU A 76 8.47 -24.46 -5.58
N THR A 77 8.54 -23.35 -4.86
CA THR A 77 9.08 -22.08 -5.37
C THR A 77 10.22 -21.62 -4.46
N VAL A 78 11.33 -21.18 -5.05
CA VAL A 78 12.52 -20.71 -4.36
C VAL A 78 12.80 -19.27 -4.76
N ASP A 79 12.74 -18.38 -3.78
CA ASP A 79 13.09 -16.97 -3.92
C ASP A 79 14.52 -16.73 -3.43
N GLN A 80 15.31 -15.99 -4.19
CA GLN A 80 16.65 -15.56 -3.78
C GLN A 80 17.04 -14.23 -4.40
N TRP A 81 18.10 -13.62 -3.85
CA TRP A 81 18.74 -12.45 -4.45
C TRP A 81 19.80 -12.88 -5.48
N THR A 82 19.96 -12.09 -6.54
CA THR A 82 20.94 -12.27 -7.63
C THR A 82 21.54 -10.94 -8.04
N GLY A 83 22.80 -10.93 -8.47
CA GLY A 83 23.52 -9.74 -8.93
C GLY A 83 24.58 -9.28 -7.93
N ASP A 84 25.72 -8.82 -8.46
CA ASP A 84 26.89 -8.46 -7.65
C ASP A 84 26.82 -7.02 -7.10
N ASP A 85 26.32 -6.07 -7.92
CA ASP A 85 26.22 -4.64 -7.55
C ASP A 85 24.79 -4.17 -7.26
N VAL A 86 23.78 -4.77 -7.91
CA VAL A 86 22.36 -4.46 -7.71
C VAL A 86 21.62 -5.77 -7.48
N LEU A 87 21.09 -5.95 -6.27
CA LEU A 87 20.34 -7.15 -5.91
C LEU A 87 18.99 -7.15 -6.64
N SER A 88 18.87 -8.01 -7.64
CA SER A 88 17.62 -8.41 -8.28
C SER A 88 17.05 -9.64 -7.59
N ARG A 89 15.73 -9.76 -7.55
CA ARG A 89 15.10 -10.97 -7.03
C ARG A 89 14.96 -11.98 -8.16
N MET A 90 15.38 -13.21 -7.92
CA MET A 90 15.17 -14.34 -8.82
C MET A 90 14.21 -15.34 -8.20
N LEU A 91 13.18 -15.70 -8.97
CA LEU A 91 12.24 -16.76 -8.65
C LEU A 91 12.55 -18.02 -9.44
N ARG A 92 12.60 -19.16 -8.77
CA ARG A 92 12.75 -20.47 -9.40
C ARG A 92 11.66 -21.42 -8.95
N ARG A 93 11.18 -22.30 -9.83
CA ARG A 93 10.05 -23.20 -9.55
C ARG A 93 10.36 -24.62 -9.98
N ALA A 94 9.88 -25.58 -9.20
CA ALA A 94 9.86 -27.00 -9.54
C ALA A 94 8.51 -27.62 -9.15
N THR A 95 8.07 -28.66 -9.85
CA THR A 95 6.93 -29.49 -9.40
C THR A 95 7.42 -30.45 -8.33
N LEU A 96 6.62 -30.66 -7.27
CA LEU A 96 7.00 -31.54 -6.16
C LEU A 96 7.22 -33.00 -6.61
N THR A 97 6.51 -33.47 -7.64
CA THR A 97 6.71 -34.80 -8.24
C THR A 97 8.09 -34.98 -8.86
N LYS A 98 8.70 -33.93 -9.42
CA LYS A 98 10.09 -33.98 -9.91
C LYS A 98 11.09 -34.21 -8.77
N LEU A 99 10.76 -33.78 -7.56
CA LEU A 99 11.63 -33.90 -6.38
C LEU A 99 11.58 -35.29 -5.74
N GLU A 100 10.59 -36.11 -6.09
CA GLU A 100 10.46 -37.50 -5.66
C GLU A 100 11.37 -38.44 -6.47
N ASP A 101 11.96 -37.97 -7.58
CA ASP A 101 12.89 -38.75 -8.40
C ASP A 101 14.12 -39.19 -7.56
N PRO A 102 14.33 -40.51 -7.36
CA PRO A 102 15.44 -41.01 -6.53
C PRO A 102 16.83 -40.72 -7.13
N THR A 103 16.90 -40.38 -8.42
CA THR A 103 18.16 -40.00 -9.10
C THR A 103 18.55 -38.54 -8.85
N LEU A 104 17.61 -37.72 -8.35
CA LEU A 104 17.87 -36.32 -8.04
C LEU A 104 18.71 -36.21 -6.75
N ILE A 105 19.86 -35.55 -6.88
CA ILE A 105 20.83 -35.34 -5.77
C ILE A 105 20.59 -33.98 -5.08
N THR A 106 20.21 -32.95 -5.84
CA THR A 106 19.98 -31.58 -5.35
C THR A 106 18.73 -30.99 -6.00
N ILE A 107 18.09 -30.02 -5.35
CA ILE A 107 16.90 -29.37 -5.94
C ILE A 107 17.27 -28.45 -7.10
N GLU A 108 18.51 -27.96 -7.15
CA GLU A 108 19.02 -27.07 -8.19
C GLU A 108 18.78 -27.61 -9.60
N ALA A 109 18.99 -28.92 -9.81
CA ALA A 109 18.80 -29.56 -11.11
C ALA A 109 17.33 -29.67 -11.55
N ALA A 110 16.38 -29.49 -10.64
CA ALA A 110 14.94 -29.54 -10.92
C ALA A 110 14.28 -28.16 -11.01
N LEU A 111 15.00 -27.09 -10.65
CA LEU A 111 14.50 -25.73 -10.58
C LEU A 111 14.58 -25.03 -11.94
N ASP A 112 13.42 -24.59 -12.43
CA ASP A 112 13.30 -23.77 -13.64
C ASP A 112 13.21 -22.29 -13.23
N VAL A 113 13.97 -21.41 -13.89
CA VAL A 113 13.86 -19.95 -13.66
C VAL A 113 12.50 -19.48 -14.17
N VAL A 114 11.74 -18.84 -13.30
CA VAL A 114 10.48 -18.21 -13.68
C VAL A 114 10.80 -16.79 -14.11
N GLY A 115 10.71 -16.52 -15.42
CA GLY A 115 10.79 -15.15 -15.92
C GLY A 115 9.67 -14.30 -15.32
N ASP A 116 9.89 -12.98 -15.18
CA ASP A 116 8.85 -12.05 -14.75
C ASP A 116 7.65 -12.15 -15.72
N VAL A 117 6.59 -12.86 -15.32
CA VAL A 117 5.38 -13.06 -16.13
C VAL A 117 4.52 -11.77 -16.17
N LEU A 118 5.10 -10.60 -15.90
CA LEU A 118 4.39 -9.32 -15.83
C LEU A 118 4.63 -8.40 -17.02
N ASP A 119 5.32 -8.87 -18.06
CA ASP A 119 5.40 -8.18 -19.36
C ASP A 119 4.16 -8.36 -20.25
N GLN A 120 3.09 -8.96 -19.72
CA GLN A 120 1.84 -9.05 -20.44
C GLN A 120 0.89 -7.90 -20.06
N GLN A 121 0.77 -6.99 -21.03
CA GLN A 121 -0.45 -6.28 -21.45
C GLN A 121 -0.56 -4.80 -21.07
N ASN A 122 0.11 -3.96 -21.86
CA ASN A 122 -0.66 -3.04 -22.70
C ASN A 122 -1.32 -3.87 -23.81
N ALA A 123 -2.42 -4.55 -23.51
CA ALA A 123 -3.29 -5.10 -24.54
C ALA A 123 -4.57 -4.29 -24.51
N ASP A 124 -4.92 -3.80 -25.69
CA ASP A 124 -6.13 -3.06 -25.99
C ASP A 124 -7.36 -3.61 -25.29
N ASP A 125 -8.18 -2.67 -24.83
CA ASP A 125 -9.53 -2.83 -24.33
C ASP A 125 -10.37 -3.67 -25.31
N PRO A 126 -10.80 -4.90 -24.98
CA PRO A 126 -11.80 -5.60 -25.74
C PRO A 126 -13.16 -5.38 -25.06
N ASN A 127 -13.78 -4.23 -25.34
CA ASN A 127 -15.22 -4.04 -25.61
C ASN A 127 -15.66 -2.58 -25.38
N GLY A 128 -16.18 -1.96 -26.44
CA GLY A 128 -16.54 -0.54 -26.53
C GLY A 128 -17.72 -0.07 -25.70
N VAL A 129 -17.58 -0.02 -24.37
CA VAL A 129 -18.57 0.61 -23.46
C VAL A 129 -17.94 1.60 -22.48
N ILE A 130 -16.61 1.58 -22.30
CA ILE A 130 -15.92 2.48 -21.36
C ILE A 130 -15.48 3.73 -22.12
N SER A 131 -16.03 4.90 -21.73
CA SER A 131 -15.53 6.19 -22.23
C SER A 131 -14.47 6.69 -21.27
N GLU A 132 -13.22 6.82 -21.74
CA GLU A 132 -12.22 7.62 -21.04
C GLU A 132 -12.66 9.10 -21.09
N GLY A 133 -12.64 9.78 -19.94
CA GLY A 133 -13.12 11.16 -19.88
C GLY A 133 -13.34 11.71 -18.47
N LEU A 134 -13.25 10.88 -17.44
CA LEU A 134 -13.36 11.34 -16.06
C LEU A 134 -12.12 12.15 -15.69
N ARG A 135 -12.31 13.43 -15.35
CA ARG A 135 -11.21 14.33 -14.96
C ARG A 135 -11.07 14.37 -13.45
N ILE A 136 -9.88 14.09 -12.95
CA ILE A 136 -9.56 14.24 -11.53
C ILE A 136 -9.26 15.71 -11.22
N ASN A 137 -9.96 16.30 -10.28
CA ASN A 137 -9.63 17.64 -9.77
C ASN A 137 -8.97 17.52 -8.41
N ILE A 138 -7.65 17.76 -8.36
CA ILE A 138 -6.87 17.77 -7.13
C ILE A 138 -6.88 19.19 -6.55
N GLN A 139 -7.45 19.33 -5.36
CA GLN A 139 -7.46 20.61 -4.63
C GLN A 139 -6.08 20.93 -4.04
N GLU A 140 -5.89 22.16 -3.58
CA GLU A 140 -4.68 22.54 -2.84
C GLU A 140 -4.48 21.61 -1.63
N PRO A 141 -3.29 21.00 -1.46
CA PRO A 141 -3.02 20.09 -0.35
C PRO A 141 -3.26 20.73 1.02
N THR A 142 -3.89 19.96 1.92
CA THR A 142 -4.07 20.34 3.34
C THR A 142 -2.90 19.81 4.19
N PRO A 143 -2.73 20.30 5.43
CA PRO A 143 -1.81 19.70 6.40
C PRO A 143 -2.03 18.20 6.59
N LEU A 144 -3.29 17.78 6.56
CA LEU A 144 -3.65 16.37 6.64
C LEU A 144 -3.11 15.59 5.43
N ASN A 145 -3.21 16.14 4.22
CA ASN A 145 -2.66 15.47 3.03
C ASN A 145 -1.15 15.29 3.14
N GLU A 146 -0.40 16.26 3.66
CA GLU A 146 1.04 16.10 3.89
C GLU A 146 1.33 14.91 4.81
N LEU A 147 0.61 14.79 5.93
CA LEU A 147 0.76 13.67 6.86
C LEU A 147 0.31 12.33 6.29
N GLN A 148 -0.79 12.30 5.53
CA GLN A 148 -1.24 11.10 4.82
C GLN A 148 -0.16 10.60 3.86
N LEU A 149 0.44 11.50 3.09
CA LEU A 149 1.51 11.14 2.15
C LEU A 149 2.78 10.67 2.88
N LEU A 150 3.10 11.27 4.03
CA LEU A 150 4.19 10.79 4.90
C LEU A 150 3.90 9.35 5.38
N PHE A 151 2.73 9.13 5.97
CA PHE A 151 2.35 7.83 6.54
C PHE A 151 2.27 6.75 5.45
N LEU A 152 1.75 7.09 4.26
CA LEU A 152 1.73 6.16 3.12
C LEU A 152 3.14 5.76 2.69
N THR A 153 4.05 6.74 2.58
CA THR A 153 5.44 6.51 2.20
C THR A 153 6.15 5.60 3.21
N ASP A 154 5.99 5.90 4.51
CA ASP A 154 6.60 5.12 5.59
C ASP A 154 5.98 3.73 5.72
N PHE A 155 4.67 3.60 5.51
CA PHE A 155 3.96 2.32 5.53
C PHE A 155 4.45 1.40 4.42
N ILE A 156 4.61 1.94 3.20
CA ILE A 156 5.17 1.20 2.07
C ILE A 156 6.63 0.81 2.37
N TYR A 157 7.42 1.69 2.98
CA TYR A 157 8.79 1.38 3.39
C TYR A 157 8.87 0.24 4.40
N LEU A 158 8.05 0.26 5.45
CA LEU A 158 8.04 -0.75 6.50
C LEU A 158 7.66 -2.12 5.93
N TRP A 159 6.60 -2.18 5.13
CA TRP A 159 6.10 -3.42 4.56
C TRP A 159 6.66 -3.71 3.15
N ARG A 160 7.76 -3.05 2.76
CA ARG A 160 8.32 -3.06 1.39
C ARG A 160 8.51 -4.46 0.82
N PHE A 161 8.92 -5.44 1.63
CA PHE A 161 9.14 -6.81 1.13
C PHE A 161 7.85 -7.51 0.71
N TYR A 162 6.70 -7.15 1.30
CA TYR A 162 5.40 -7.63 0.85
C TYR A 162 4.90 -6.85 -0.38
N PHE A 163 5.27 -5.57 -0.51
CA PHE A 163 4.98 -4.77 -1.71
C PHE A 163 5.91 -5.11 -2.89
N ASP A 164 7.14 -5.53 -2.65
CA ASP A 164 8.08 -5.98 -3.69
C ASP A 164 7.73 -7.38 -4.22
N ASP A 165 6.85 -8.11 -3.55
CA ASP A 165 6.42 -9.45 -3.94
C ASP A 165 5.22 -9.45 -4.89
N MET A 166 5.41 -8.92 -6.10
CA MET A 166 4.34 -8.80 -7.10
C MET A 166 3.68 -10.14 -7.46
N LEU A 167 4.38 -11.25 -7.35
CA LEU A 167 3.84 -12.59 -7.64
C LEU A 167 2.81 -13.05 -6.60
N SER A 168 2.84 -12.47 -5.41
CA SER A 168 1.86 -12.70 -4.34
C SER A 168 0.58 -11.87 -4.52
N TRP A 169 0.57 -10.90 -5.44
CA TRP A 169 -0.57 -10.01 -5.74
C TRP A 169 -1.64 -10.69 -6.61
N LYS A 170 -1.88 -11.97 -6.41
CA LYS A 170 -2.97 -12.69 -7.08
C LYS A 170 -4.31 -12.07 -6.67
N SER A 171 -5.22 -11.84 -7.62
CA SER A 171 -6.60 -11.46 -7.32
C SER A 171 -7.16 -12.40 -6.27
N THR A 172 -7.91 -11.87 -5.29
CA THR A 172 -8.53 -12.60 -4.18
C THR A 172 -7.62 -13.06 -3.03
N SER A 173 -6.30 -12.83 -3.09
CA SER A 173 -5.41 -13.24 -1.98
C SER A 173 -5.65 -12.40 -0.72
N LEU A 174 -5.59 -13.04 0.46
CA LEU A 174 -5.75 -12.34 1.74
C LEU A 174 -4.71 -11.25 1.91
N LEU A 175 -3.44 -11.52 1.56
CA LEU A 175 -2.36 -10.55 1.60
C LEU A 175 -2.69 -9.30 0.78
N PHE A 176 -3.17 -9.49 -0.45
CA PHE A 176 -3.56 -8.39 -1.32
C PHE A 176 -4.63 -7.51 -0.66
N ARG A 177 -5.69 -8.13 -0.10
CA ARG A 177 -6.75 -7.38 0.61
C ARG A 177 -6.23 -6.68 1.85
N THR A 178 -5.34 -7.32 2.62
CA THR A 178 -4.69 -6.74 3.81
C THR A 178 -3.87 -5.51 3.44
N LEU A 179 -3.02 -5.57 2.41
CA LEU A 179 -2.23 -4.41 1.99
C LEU A 179 -3.11 -3.30 1.40
N ALA A 180 -4.10 -3.66 0.57
CA ALA A 180 -5.02 -2.70 -0.05
C ALA A 180 -5.83 -1.93 1.00
N ILE A 181 -6.40 -2.62 2.00
CA ILE A 181 -7.13 -1.94 3.08
C ILE A 181 -6.20 -1.08 3.93
N GLY A 182 -4.94 -1.48 4.13
CA GLY A 182 -3.94 -0.68 4.83
C GLY A 182 -3.70 0.67 4.14
N ILE A 183 -3.48 0.66 2.82
CA ILE A 183 -3.33 1.87 2.01
C ILE A 183 -4.58 2.75 2.09
N LEU A 184 -5.77 2.16 1.90
CA LEU A 184 -7.04 2.89 1.92
C LEU A 184 -7.29 3.56 3.29
N ARG A 185 -7.01 2.85 4.39
CA ARG A 185 -7.17 3.38 5.75
C ARG A 185 -6.24 4.55 6.02
N ILE A 186 -4.98 4.50 5.61
CA ILE A 186 -4.07 5.65 5.75
C ILE A 186 -4.55 6.81 4.89
N ALA A 187 -4.90 6.55 3.62
CA ALA A 187 -5.34 7.57 2.68
C ALA A 187 -6.67 8.24 3.09
N ALA A 188 -7.53 7.56 3.85
CA ALA A 188 -8.78 8.13 4.39
C ALA A 188 -8.64 8.68 5.82
N TRP A 189 -7.44 8.60 6.42
CA TRP A 189 -7.20 8.90 7.84
C TRP A 189 -8.10 8.08 8.79
N ASP A 190 -8.36 6.82 8.42
CA ASP A 190 -9.20 5.86 9.15
C ASP A 190 -8.35 4.90 9.98
N PHE A 191 -7.89 5.40 11.13
CA PHE A 191 -7.08 4.64 12.08
C PHE A 191 -7.15 5.24 13.48
N GLU A 192 -6.65 4.49 14.45
CA GLU A 192 -6.49 4.93 15.83
C GLU A 192 -5.07 5.42 16.05
N VAL A 193 -4.90 6.63 16.56
CA VAL A 193 -3.63 7.08 17.14
C VAL A 193 -3.66 6.83 18.64
N ARG A 194 -2.62 6.17 19.16
CA ARG A 194 -2.41 6.01 20.60
C ARG A 194 -1.18 6.77 21.02
N ILE A 195 -1.33 7.50 22.12
CA ILE A 195 -0.21 8.12 22.82
C ILE A 195 0.37 7.04 23.72
N ASP A 196 1.38 6.33 23.23
CA ASP A 196 1.90 5.14 23.90
C ASP A 196 3.39 5.29 24.23
N THR A 197 3.74 4.89 25.46
CA THR A 197 5.08 4.87 26.04
C THR A 197 5.74 3.50 25.93
N ASP A 198 4.98 2.47 25.52
CA ASP A 198 5.49 1.11 25.36
C ASP A 198 5.99 0.87 23.94
N THR A 199 7.26 0.46 23.85
CA THR A 199 7.95 0.13 22.61
C THR A 199 7.39 -1.17 21.99
N THR A 200 6.35 -1.07 21.16
CA THR A 200 6.00 -2.16 20.23
C THR A 200 7.09 -2.28 19.17
N GLU A 201 7.62 -3.49 18.94
CA GLU A 201 8.69 -3.70 17.95
C GLU A 201 8.25 -3.27 16.55
N ILE A 202 9.05 -2.40 15.92
CA ILE A 202 8.83 -1.93 14.55
C ILE A 202 9.04 -3.11 13.58
N PRO A 203 8.15 -3.32 12.59
CA PRO A 203 8.14 -4.51 11.73
C PRO A 203 9.24 -4.49 10.64
N LEU A 204 10.51 -4.41 11.06
CA LEU A 204 11.68 -4.45 10.19
C LEU A 204 12.33 -5.83 10.13
N GLN A 205 11.82 -6.80 10.90
CA GLN A 205 12.35 -8.15 10.91
C GLN A 205 11.63 -9.03 9.88
N PHE A 206 12.33 -10.01 9.33
CA PHE A 206 11.75 -11.00 8.42
C PHE A 206 10.64 -11.86 9.05
N SER A 207 10.55 -11.87 10.39
CA SER A 207 9.49 -12.52 11.16
C SER A 207 8.19 -11.71 11.19
N SER A 208 8.21 -10.42 10.85
CA SER A 208 7.04 -9.54 10.93
C SER A 208 5.99 -9.85 9.86
N VAL A 209 4.71 -9.83 10.25
CA VAL A 209 3.56 -10.13 9.39
C VAL A 209 2.48 -9.07 9.63
N PRO A 210 1.89 -8.46 8.58
CA PRO A 210 0.72 -7.59 8.72
C PRO A 210 -0.41 -8.29 9.47
N GLY A 211 -0.87 -7.68 10.57
CA GLY A 211 -1.81 -8.31 11.51
C GLY A 211 -3.22 -7.72 11.53
N TRP A 212 -3.52 -6.71 10.71
CA TRP A 212 -4.83 -6.08 10.68
C TRP A 212 -5.84 -6.84 9.82
N GLN A 213 -7.11 -6.68 10.16
CA GLN A 213 -8.21 -7.36 9.48
C GLN A 213 -8.41 -6.81 8.07
N ALA A 214 -8.70 -7.72 7.14
CA ALA A 214 -9.02 -7.39 5.75
C ALA A 214 -10.50 -7.65 5.45
N PRO A 215 -11.08 -6.95 4.46
CA PRO A 215 -12.43 -7.24 3.97
C PRO A 215 -12.57 -8.71 3.51
N SER A 216 -13.75 -9.29 3.75
CA SER A 216 -14.04 -10.69 3.40
C SER A 216 -14.23 -10.92 1.90
N GLY A 217 -14.56 -9.87 1.14
CA GLY A 217 -14.77 -9.90 -0.30
C GLY A 217 -13.96 -8.85 -1.04
N ASP A 218 -13.97 -8.95 -2.37
CA ASP A 218 -13.25 -8.04 -3.27
C ASP A 218 -14.04 -6.77 -3.61
N VAL A 219 -15.32 -6.71 -3.25
CA VAL A 219 -16.18 -5.54 -3.45
C VAL A 219 -16.79 -5.13 -2.12
N PHE A 220 -16.55 -3.88 -1.71
CA PHE A 220 -17.04 -3.34 -0.43
C PHE A 220 -17.15 -1.82 -0.46
N TRP A 221 -18.01 -1.27 0.40
CA TRP A 221 -18.12 0.17 0.60
C TRP A 221 -17.03 0.67 1.55
N PHE A 222 -16.41 1.80 1.21
CA PHE A 222 -15.40 2.46 2.03
C PHE A 222 -15.49 3.98 1.84
N HIS A 223 -15.80 4.72 2.92
CA HIS A 223 -15.83 6.19 2.92
C HIS A 223 -16.68 6.80 1.79
N GLY A 224 -17.83 6.19 1.48
CA GLY A 224 -18.75 6.63 0.42
C GLY A 224 -18.38 6.20 -1.00
N PHE A 225 -17.24 5.53 -1.19
CA PHE A 225 -16.84 4.93 -2.45
C PHE A 225 -17.10 3.42 -2.44
N LEU A 226 -17.46 2.89 -3.60
CA LEU A 226 -17.43 1.44 -3.80
C LEU A 226 -16.00 1.05 -4.19
N ILE A 227 -15.35 0.21 -3.39
CA ILE A 227 -14.03 -0.33 -3.73
C ILE A 227 -14.24 -1.65 -4.46
N THR A 228 -13.61 -1.80 -5.62
CA THR A 228 -13.54 -3.08 -6.34
C THR A 228 -12.08 -3.44 -6.52
N LEU A 229 -11.68 -4.45 -5.77
CA LEU A 229 -10.37 -5.07 -5.82
C LEU A 229 -10.28 -5.98 -7.04
N HIS A 230 -9.20 -5.84 -7.81
CA HIS A 230 -8.94 -6.69 -8.96
C HIS A 230 -7.45 -7.02 -9.09
N GLY A 231 -7.17 -8.18 -9.67
CA GLY A 231 -5.80 -8.69 -9.84
C GLY A 231 -5.07 -7.93 -10.94
N ALA A 232 -3.74 -8.08 -10.98
CA ALA A 232 -2.91 -7.49 -12.03
C ALA A 232 -3.25 -8.00 -13.44
N ALA A 233 -3.82 -9.21 -13.55
CA ALA A 233 -4.23 -9.83 -14.81
C ALA A 233 -5.72 -9.64 -15.14
N ASP A 234 -6.52 -9.11 -14.21
CA ASP A 234 -7.96 -8.91 -14.41
C ASP A 234 -8.17 -7.68 -15.33
N THR A 235 -9.05 -7.80 -16.32
CA THR A 235 -9.40 -6.67 -17.20
C THR A 235 -10.28 -5.65 -16.46
N VAL A 236 -10.25 -4.39 -16.92
CA VAL A 236 -11.13 -3.34 -16.37
C VAL A 236 -12.61 -3.71 -16.57
N GLY A 237 -12.95 -4.31 -17.72
CA GLY A 237 -14.31 -4.77 -18.01
C GLY A 237 -14.83 -5.77 -16.96
N GLU A 238 -13.98 -6.70 -16.49
CA GLU A 238 -14.36 -7.63 -15.42
C GLU A 238 -14.61 -6.91 -14.10
N ALA A 239 -13.79 -5.92 -13.74
CA ALA A 239 -14.00 -5.10 -12.54
C ALA A 239 -15.32 -4.30 -12.62
N VAL A 240 -15.65 -3.75 -13.81
CA VAL A 240 -16.95 -3.08 -14.05
C VAL A 240 -18.11 -4.04 -13.85
N VAL A 241 -18.05 -5.24 -14.41
CA VAL A 241 -19.12 -6.23 -14.25
C VAL A 241 -19.28 -6.66 -12.79
N LYS A 242 -18.17 -6.88 -12.06
CA LYS A 242 -18.19 -7.18 -10.61
C LYS A 242 -18.90 -6.06 -9.83
N ALA A 243 -18.51 -4.80 -10.06
CA ALA A 243 -19.11 -3.64 -9.40
C ALA A 243 -20.61 -3.47 -9.74
N GLN A 244 -20.98 -3.59 -11.02
CA GLN A 244 -22.37 -3.50 -11.46
C GLN A 244 -23.24 -4.61 -10.87
N THR A 245 -22.71 -5.83 -10.75
CA THR A 245 -23.43 -6.96 -10.14
C THR A 245 -23.73 -6.67 -8.67
N PHE A 246 -22.72 -6.22 -7.91
CA PHE A 246 -22.89 -5.82 -6.51
C PHE A 246 -23.91 -4.68 -6.33
N LEU A 247 -23.90 -3.70 -7.24
CA LEU A 247 -24.86 -2.60 -7.22
C LEU A 247 -26.29 -3.02 -7.58
N ARG A 248 -26.47 -4.05 -8.42
CA ARG A 248 -27.82 -4.57 -8.77
C ARG A 248 -28.49 -5.28 -7.60
N GLU A 249 -27.69 -5.93 -6.77
CA GLU A 249 -28.12 -6.61 -5.53
C GLU A 249 -28.45 -5.61 -4.41
N SER A 250 -27.94 -4.38 -4.52
CA SER A 250 -28.16 -3.30 -3.55
C SER A 250 -29.35 -2.40 -3.96
N PRO A 251 -30.28 -2.05 -3.04
CA PRO A 251 -31.53 -1.33 -3.38
C PRO A 251 -31.39 0.16 -3.75
N CYS A 252 -30.18 0.75 -3.71
CA CYS A 252 -29.95 2.18 -4.01
C CYS A 252 -29.89 2.47 -5.53
N ARG A 253 -31.01 2.27 -6.24
CA ARG A 253 -31.09 2.21 -7.71
C ARG A 253 -31.11 3.54 -8.49
N ARG A 254 -30.72 4.70 -7.94
CA ARG A 254 -30.94 6.00 -8.63
C ARG A 254 -29.83 7.03 -8.59
N GLN A 255 -28.62 6.68 -8.16
CA GLN A 255 -27.52 7.65 -8.05
C GLN A 255 -26.29 7.21 -8.85
N VAL A 256 -25.55 8.20 -9.34
CA VAL A 256 -24.18 8.01 -9.83
C VAL A 256 -23.37 7.43 -8.67
N THR A 257 -22.72 6.30 -8.93
CA THR A 257 -21.86 5.66 -7.94
C THR A 257 -20.40 5.90 -8.30
N HIS A 258 -19.65 6.48 -7.36
CA HIS A 258 -18.20 6.59 -7.47
C HIS A 258 -17.56 5.28 -7.00
N VAL A 259 -16.73 4.72 -7.87
CA VAL A 259 -16.08 3.43 -7.67
C VAL A 259 -14.57 3.62 -7.81
N ILE A 260 -13.80 3.02 -6.92
CA ILE A 260 -12.34 2.94 -7.01
C ILE A 260 -11.99 1.51 -7.38
N PHE A 261 -11.52 1.32 -8.60
CA PHE A 261 -10.89 0.07 -9.00
C PHE A 261 -9.46 0.09 -8.51
N MET A 262 -9.08 -0.91 -7.72
CA MET A 262 -7.80 -0.96 -7.06
C MET A 262 -7.11 -2.30 -7.28
N SER A 263 -5.93 -2.22 -7.85
CA SER A 263 -4.86 -3.21 -7.71
C SER A 263 -3.73 -2.58 -6.89
N LEU A 264 -2.77 -3.38 -6.41
CA LEU A 264 -1.57 -2.82 -5.77
C LEU A 264 -0.66 -2.10 -6.77
N ARG A 265 -0.76 -2.39 -8.07
CA ARG A 265 0.01 -1.70 -9.12
C ARG A 265 -0.60 -0.37 -9.52
N HIS A 266 -1.93 -0.31 -9.62
CA HIS A 266 -2.64 0.83 -10.17
C HIS A 266 -4.06 0.96 -9.61
N ILE A 267 -4.56 2.18 -9.64
CA ILE A 267 -5.97 2.51 -9.39
C ILE A 267 -6.61 3.12 -10.63
N ARG A 268 -7.93 3.04 -10.71
CA ARG A 268 -8.76 3.83 -11.63
C ARG A 268 -9.97 4.36 -10.87
N LEU A 269 -10.34 5.61 -11.12
CA LEU A 269 -11.60 6.17 -10.63
C LEU A 269 -12.66 5.95 -11.70
N VAL A 270 -13.84 5.51 -11.27
CA VAL A 270 -14.94 5.14 -12.17
C VAL A 270 -16.24 5.74 -11.66
N GLU A 271 -16.98 6.36 -12.57
CA GLU A 271 -18.35 6.77 -12.37
C GLU A 271 -19.29 5.81 -13.07
N ILE A 272 -20.11 5.11 -12.29
CA ILE A 272 -21.16 4.22 -12.80
C ILE A 272 -22.49 4.95 -12.67
N SER A 273 -23.11 5.27 -13.81
CA SER A 273 -24.44 5.85 -13.88
C SER A 273 -25.41 4.91 -14.64
N PRO A 274 -26.73 5.15 -14.59
CA PRO A 274 -27.68 4.35 -15.36
C PRO A 274 -27.40 4.42 -16.88
N GLY A 275 -26.73 3.41 -17.41
CA GLY A 275 -26.45 3.28 -18.85
C GLY A 275 -25.13 3.89 -19.33
N SER A 276 -24.28 4.44 -18.44
CA SER A 276 -22.93 4.86 -18.81
C SER A 276 -21.91 4.55 -17.73
N VAL A 277 -20.67 4.30 -18.17
CA VAL A 277 -19.50 4.11 -17.30
C VAL A 277 -18.40 5.03 -17.81
N GLN A 278 -17.94 5.93 -16.95
CA GLN A 278 -16.80 6.80 -17.22
C GLN A 278 -15.63 6.38 -16.35
N CYS A 279 -14.42 6.39 -16.91
CA CYS A 279 -13.22 5.94 -16.23
C CYS A 279 -12.07 6.93 -16.43
N THR A 280 -11.18 7.02 -15.45
CA THR A 280 -9.87 7.64 -15.61
C THR A 280 -8.91 6.68 -16.31
N SER A 281 -7.80 7.21 -16.83
CA SER A 281 -6.65 6.37 -17.19
C SER A 281 -6.10 5.60 -15.97
N SER A 282 -5.27 4.60 -16.21
CA SER A 282 -4.59 3.84 -15.15
C SER A 282 -3.61 4.72 -14.39
N ILE A 283 -3.77 4.82 -13.07
CA ILE A 283 -2.94 5.65 -12.21
C ILE A 283 -2.05 4.74 -11.37
N PRO A 284 -0.71 4.80 -11.49
CA PRO A 284 0.19 3.96 -10.71
C PRO A 284 0.05 4.18 -9.21
N LEU A 285 -0.18 3.11 -8.46
CA LEU A 285 -0.36 3.14 -7.00
C LEU A 285 0.94 2.82 -6.28
N ILE A 286 1.56 1.69 -6.56
CA ILE A 286 2.87 1.31 -6.02
C ILE A 286 3.85 1.25 -7.17
N VAL A 287 4.90 2.04 -7.03
CA VAL A 287 6.07 2.16 -7.93
C VAL A 287 7.36 2.05 -7.12
N ASN A 288 8.48 1.80 -7.78
CA ASN A 288 9.80 1.61 -7.15
C ASN A 288 10.18 2.74 -6.17
N THR A 289 9.78 3.98 -6.46
CA THR A 289 10.09 5.13 -5.60
C THR A 289 9.10 5.35 -4.44
N SER A 290 8.06 4.51 -4.28
CA SER A 290 6.93 4.80 -3.37
C SER A 290 7.28 4.81 -1.90
N ALA A 291 8.35 4.11 -1.51
CA ALA A 291 8.90 4.17 -0.15
C ALA A 291 9.70 5.46 0.12
N MET A 292 9.88 6.31 -0.88
CA MET A 292 10.66 7.56 -0.80
C MET A 292 9.83 8.79 -1.16
N HIS A 293 9.03 8.67 -2.20
CA HIS A 293 8.20 9.74 -2.72
C HIS A 293 6.79 9.23 -2.92
N PRO A 294 5.75 10.01 -2.57
CA PRO A 294 4.38 9.59 -2.79
C PRO A 294 4.11 9.40 -4.28
N SER A 295 3.59 8.22 -4.61
CA SER A 295 3.17 7.86 -5.96
C SER A 295 1.95 8.66 -6.42
N PRO A 296 1.65 8.67 -7.74
CA PRO A 296 0.46 9.32 -8.28
C PRO A 296 -0.83 8.81 -7.62
N GLY A 297 -0.97 7.50 -7.45
CA GLY A 297 -2.14 6.88 -6.83
C GLY A 297 -2.27 7.21 -5.35
N CYS A 298 -1.18 7.28 -4.59
CA CYS A 298 -1.21 7.72 -3.20
C CYS A 298 -1.70 9.16 -3.06
N ARG A 299 -1.27 10.07 -3.95
CA ARG A 299 -1.73 11.47 -3.99
C ARG A 299 -3.21 11.58 -4.30
N VAL A 300 -3.67 10.83 -5.31
CA VAL A 300 -5.08 10.79 -5.69
C VAL A 300 -5.93 10.24 -4.55
N LEU A 301 -5.59 9.09 -3.96
CA LEU A 301 -6.36 8.50 -2.86
C LEU A 301 -6.43 9.42 -1.64
N ALA A 302 -5.30 9.98 -1.22
CA ALA A 302 -5.26 10.92 -0.10
C ALA A 302 -6.15 12.15 -0.39
N SER A 303 -6.10 12.69 -1.61
CA SER A 303 -6.90 13.85 -1.99
C SER A 303 -8.40 13.54 -2.05
N ILE A 304 -8.83 12.43 -2.67
CA ILE A 304 -10.27 12.17 -2.88
C ILE A 304 -10.96 11.61 -1.64
N LEU A 305 -10.27 10.81 -0.82
CA LEU A 305 -10.88 10.18 0.36
C LEU A 305 -11.06 11.19 1.50
N SER A 306 -10.17 12.18 1.59
CA SER A 306 -10.26 13.29 2.54
C SER A 306 -10.88 14.57 1.95
N SER A 307 -11.39 14.54 0.71
CA SER A 307 -12.08 15.68 0.09
C SER A 307 -13.56 15.40 -0.10
N TYR A 308 -14.37 16.43 0.07
CA TYR A 308 -15.81 16.40 -0.18
C TYR A 308 -16.15 16.48 -1.68
N SER A 309 -15.21 16.88 -2.53
CA SER A 309 -15.46 17.18 -3.95
C SER A 309 -15.85 15.96 -4.80
N TRP A 310 -15.56 14.75 -4.31
CA TRP A 310 -15.77 13.49 -5.02
C TRP A 310 -16.85 12.60 -4.37
N LYS A 311 -17.51 13.05 -3.31
CA LYS A 311 -18.56 12.28 -2.64
C LYS A 311 -19.93 12.65 -3.24
N PRO A 312 -20.80 11.67 -3.56
CA PRO A 312 -22.06 11.96 -4.23
C PRO A 312 -22.93 12.85 -3.34
N PHE A 313 -23.25 14.04 -3.85
CA PHE A 313 -24.14 14.99 -3.18
C PHE A 313 -25.54 14.37 -3.11
N CYS A 314 -26.08 14.18 -1.91
CA CYS A 314 -27.50 13.89 -1.77
C CYS A 314 -28.28 15.21 -1.94
N PRO A 315 -29.10 15.40 -3.00
CA PRO A 315 -29.86 16.62 -3.20
C PRO A 315 -30.95 16.84 -2.14
N ARG A 316 -31.28 15.80 -1.34
CA ARG A 316 -31.94 16.00 -0.05
C ARG A 316 -30.84 16.35 0.94
N GLY A 317 -30.45 17.61 0.93
CA GLY A 317 -29.39 18.15 1.77
C GLY A 317 -29.51 17.59 3.18
N GLU A 318 -28.39 17.14 3.70
CA GLU A 318 -28.31 16.77 5.10
C GLU A 318 -28.66 18.01 5.92
N LEU A 319 -29.86 18.03 6.50
CA LEU A 319 -30.25 19.07 7.43
C LEU A 319 -29.59 18.73 8.77
N TRP A 320 -28.34 19.14 8.95
CA TRP A 320 -27.86 19.36 10.30
C TRP A 320 -28.64 20.54 10.86
N SER A 321 -29.75 20.26 11.54
CA SER A 321 -30.66 21.28 12.07
C SER A 321 -30.10 22.01 13.29
N VAL A 322 -28.86 21.73 13.67
CA VAL A 322 -28.21 22.22 14.88
C VAL A 322 -26.92 22.92 14.46
N ASN A 323 -26.91 24.25 14.51
CA ASN A 323 -25.70 25.03 14.36
C ASN A 323 -24.86 24.91 15.63
N LEU A 324 -23.94 23.95 15.67
CA LEU A 324 -22.95 23.84 16.74
C LEU A 324 -21.73 24.70 16.41
N PRO A 325 -21.21 25.50 17.35
CA PRO A 325 -19.90 26.14 17.22
C PRO A 325 -18.79 25.10 17.01
N THR A 326 -17.75 25.46 16.26
CA THR A 326 -16.60 24.58 15.96
C THR A 326 -15.92 24.08 17.23
N GLU A 327 -15.90 24.88 18.29
CA GLU A 327 -15.35 24.51 19.59
C GLU A 327 -16.12 23.38 20.28
N ILE A 328 -17.42 23.27 20.01
CA ILE A 328 -18.25 22.16 20.52
C ILE A 328 -17.96 20.90 19.69
N LEU A 329 -17.82 21.02 18.37
CA LEU A 329 -17.44 19.91 17.51
C LEU A 329 -16.07 19.35 17.91
N ASP A 330 -15.08 20.20 18.18
CA ASP A 330 -13.78 19.78 18.68
C ASP A 330 -13.88 19.05 20.02
N LYS A 331 -14.68 19.58 20.96
CA LYS A 331 -14.92 18.90 22.25
C LYS A 331 -15.58 17.54 22.07
N MET A 332 -16.51 17.40 21.11
CA MET A 332 -17.16 16.12 20.81
C MET A 332 -16.16 15.13 20.21
N LEU A 333 -15.36 15.55 19.24
CA LEU A 333 -14.30 14.74 18.64
C LEU A 333 -13.28 14.27 19.68
N ASN A 334 -12.85 15.18 20.57
CA ASN A 334 -11.87 14.88 21.63
C ASN A 334 -12.44 14.00 22.75
N ALA A 335 -13.76 13.97 22.94
CA ALA A 335 -14.41 13.12 23.94
C ALA A 335 -14.67 11.69 23.45
N MET A 336 -14.57 11.44 22.14
CA MET A 336 -14.83 10.13 21.56
C MET A 336 -13.62 9.20 21.67
N MET A 337 -13.90 7.90 21.72
CA MET A 337 -12.86 6.89 21.57
C MET A 337 -12.27 6.95 20.16
N PRO A 338 -10.94 6.79 19.97
CA PRO A 338 -10.30 6.89 18.65
C PRO A 338 -10.98 6.10 17.53
N ARG A 339 -11.49 4.90 17.86
CA ARG A 339 -12.21 4.02 16.93
C ARG A 339 -13.54 4.58 16.40
N ASP A 340 -14.19 5.45 17.15
CA ASP A 340 -15.55 5.94 16.88
C ASP A 340 -15.53 7.30 16.16
N ILE A 341 -14.38 7.99 16.16
CA ILE A 341 -14.23 9.35 15.62
C ILE A 341 -14.59 9.42 14.14
N VAL A 342 -14.09 8.50 13.32
CA VAL A 342 -14.32 8.49 11.86
C VAL A 342 -15.79 8.22 11.56
N SER A 343 -16.40 7.27 12.26
CA SER A 343 -17.82 6.93 12.08
C SER A 343 -18.73 8.10 12.43
N PHE A 344 -18.39 8.85 13.49
CA PHE A 344 -19.09 10.07 13.84
C PHE A 344 -18.85 11.17 12.80
N ALA A 345 -17.62 11.31 12.29
CA ALA A 345 -17.33 12.30 11.26
C ALA A 345 -18.14 12.06 9.98
N GLN A 346 -18.29 10.79 9.60
CA GLN A 346 -19.11 10.38 8.46
C GLN A 346 -20.62 10.45 8.71
N ALA A 347 -21.06 10.68 9.95
CA ALA A 347 -22.48 10.82 10.25
C ALA A 347 -23.06 12.12 9.68
N SER A 348 -22.21 13.09 9.33
CA SER A 348 -22.62 14.23 8.52
C SER A 348 -21.50 14.96 7.79
N LEU A 349 -21.82 15.45 6.59
CA LEU A 349 -20.97 16.21 5.68
C LEU A 349 -20.28 17.40 6.35
N GLU A 350 -20.96 18.16 7.22
CA GLU A 350 -20.32 19.33 7.84
C GLU A 350 -19.26 18.94 8.89
N VAL A 351 -19.48 17.85 9.62
CA VAL A 351 -18.45 17.32 10.53
C VAL A 351 -17.39 16.55 9.78
N GLU A 352 -17.69 15.89 8.68
CA GLU A 352 -16.68 15.29 7.81
C GLU A 352 -15.74 16.36 7.24
N LYS A 353 -16.29 17.48 6.74
CA LYS A 353 -15.50 18.64 6.31
C LYS A 353 -14.65 19.19 7.45
N TRP A 354 -15.23 19.32 8.65
CA TRP A 354 -14.49 19.79 9.82
C TRP A 354 -13.35 18.85 10.18
N TYR A 355 -13.63 17.54 10.27
CA TYR A 355 -12.68 16.48 10.58
C TYR A 355 -11.47 16.52 9.64
N TYR A 356 -11.70 16.58 8.32
CA TYR A 356 -10.63 16.62 7.33
C TYR A 356 -9.97 17.99 7.13
N SER A 357 -10.55 19.07 7.69
CA SER A 357 -9.92 20.40 7.72
C SER A 357 -8.87 20.57 8.83
N SER A 358 -8.86 19.65 9.80
CA SER A 358 -7.94 19.62 10.95
C SER A 358 -6.97 18.43 10.85
N ILE A 359 -6.09 18.26 11.84
CA ILE A 359 -5.27 17.05 12.01
C ILE A 359 -5.81 16.28 13.21
N PRO A 360 -6.90 15.53 13.03
CA PRO A 360 -7.58 14.88 14.15
C PRO A 360 -6.68 13.81 14.77
N GLN A 361 -6.81 13.62 16.09
CA GLN A 361 -6.07 12.65 16.91
C GLN A 361 -4.59 12.98 17.20
N LEU A 362 -4.03 14.02 16.58
CA LEU A 362 -2.66 14.47 16.83
C LEU A 362 -2.69 15.89 17.41
N ASP A 363 -2.95 15.95 18.72
CA ASP A 363 -3.23 17.18 19.46
C ASP A 363 -2.16 18.26 19.27
N GLY A 364 -2.57 19.42 18.76
CA GLY A 364 -1.71 20.60 18.61
C GLY A 364 -0.61 20.52 17.54
N LEU A 365 -0.48 19.41 16.79
CA LEU A 365 0.54 19.32 15.75
C LEU A 365 0.27 20.32 14.62
N ARG A 366 1.34 21.00 14.19
CA ARG A 366 1.32 21.91 13.05
C ARG A 366 2.32 21.46 12.02
N VAL A 367 1.83 21.18 10.81
CA VAL A 367 2.68 20.93 9.65
C VAL A 367 3.36 22.24 9.26
N ARG A 368 4.70 22.24 9.28
CA ARG A 368 5.52 23.41 8.93
C ARG A 368 5.84 23.46 7.44
N ASP A 369 6.24 22.32 6.91
CA ASP A 369 6.71 22.16 5.54
C ASP A 369 5.83 21.14 4.80
N PHE A 370 5.65 21.36 3.50
CA PHE A 370 4.82 20.59 2.58
C PHE A 370 5.69 19.92 1.51
N ASP A 371 6.85 19.39 1.90
CA ASP A 371 7.86 18.88 0.97
C ASP A 371 7.34 17.69 0.12
N LEU A 372 6.38 16.90 0.65
CA LEU A 372 5.81 15.75 -0.07
C LEU A 372 4.70 16.17 -1.02
N SER A 373 3.80 17.03 -0.58
CA SER A 373 2.65 17.48 -1.36
C SER A 373 2.95 18.62 -2.33
N ILE A 374 3.86 19.55 -1.95
CA ILE A 374 4.27 20.75 -2.70
C ILE A 374 5.81 20.82 -2.77
N PRO A 375 6.47 19.94 -3.55
CA PRO A 375 7.92 19.80 -3.53
C PRO A 375 8.70 20.99 -4.10
N CYS A 376 8.06 21.91 -4.83
CA CYS A 376 8.78 23.06 -5.41
C CYS A 376 9.34 24.03 -4.37
N CYS A 377 8.68 24.18 -3.23
CA CYS A 377 9.14 25.10 -2.18
C CYS A 377 8.74 24.69 -0.77
N GLY A 378 8.01 23.58 -0.60
CA GLY A 378 7.57 23.07 0.70
C GLY A 378 6.59 24.01 1.43
N LYS A 379 5.99 24.99 0.75
CA LYS A 379 5.14 26.01 1.39
C LYS A 379 3.75 26.03 0.78
N ARG A 380 2.76 25.92 1.66
CA ARG A 380 1.34 26.19 1.38
C ARG A 380 1.11 27.70 1.23
N HIS A 381 0.07 28.07 0.48
CA HIS A 381 -0.15 29.44 0.01
C HIS A 381 -0.11 30.55 1.05
N ARG A 382 0.36 31.72 0.60
CA ARG A 382 -0.10 33.04 1.06
C ARG A 382 -1.25 33.49 0.13
N PRO A 383 -2.26 34.24 0.62
CA PRO A 383 -3.37 34.68 -0.22
C PRO A 383 -2.84 35.42 -1.46
N ASN A 384 -3.33 35.05 -2.66
CA ASN A 384 -3.06 35.60 -4.01
C ASN A 384 -2.09 34.83 -4.94
N THR A 385 -1.66 33.63 -4.59
CA THR A 385 -0.93 32.78 -5.56
C THR A 385 -1.94 31.81 -6.21
N GLU A 386 -1.77 31.45 -7.48
CA GLU A 386 -2.49 30.32 -8.08
C GLU A 386 -1.61 29.07 -8.04
N GLY A 387 -2.23 27.90 -7.95
CA GLY A 387 -1.51 26.63 -7.95
C GLY A 387 -2.06 25.69 -9.01
N ILE A 388 -1.19 24.78 -9.45
CA ILE A 388 -1.50 23.83 -10.51
C ILE A 388 -0.94 22.46 -10.15
N TYR A 389 -1.62 21.40 -10.55
CA TYR A 389 -1.11 20.04 -10.39
C TYR A 389 -0.66 19.45 -11.73
N CYS A 390 0.30 18.53 -11.66
CA CYS A 390 0.72 17.74 -12.80
C CYS A 390 -0.38 16.71 -13.15
N SER A 391 -0.81 16.68 -14.40
CA SER A 391 -1.81 15.74 -14.92
C SER A 391 -1.37 14.27 -14.90
N THR A 392 -0.06 14.01 -14.85
CA THR A 392 0.50 12.64 -14.80
C THR A 392 0.70 12.15 -13.37
N CYS A 393 1.43 12.91 -12.54
CA CYS A 393 1.79 12.46 -11.19
C CYS A 393 0.95 13.07 -10.07
N TYR A 394 0.03 13.99 -10.39
CA TYR A 394 -0.86 14.66 -9.43
C TYR A 394 -0.12 15.44 -8.32
N THR A 395 1.18 15.68 -8.49
CA THR A 395 1.95 16.57 -7.61
C THR A 395 1.50 18.01 -7.82
N TRP A 396 1.32 18.74 -6.72
CA TRP A 396 0.88 20.12 -6.74
C TRP A 396 2.08 21.08 -6.71
N TYR A 397 1.96 22.18 -7.45
CA TYR A 397 3.01 23.18 -7.61
C TYR A 397 2.43 24.59 -7.52
N ASN A 398 3.21 25.47 -6.90
CA ASN A 398 2.94 26.91 -6.97
C ASN A 398 3.28 27.42 -8.38
N VAL A 399 2.36 28.14 -9.01
CA VAL A 399 2.55 28.68 -10.39
C VAL A 399 3.82 29.56 -10.47
N ILE A 400 4.08 30.35 -9.42
CA ILE A 400 5.29 31.19 -9.31
C ILE A 400 6.56 30.34 -9.31
N CYS A 401 6.57 29.20 -8.61
CA CYS A 401 7.74 28.31 -8.57
C CYS A 401 8.00 27.63 -9.91
N MET A 402 6.97 27.47 -10.75
CA MET A 402 7.09 26.91 -12.08
C MET A 402 7.53 27.95 -13.13
N GLY A 403 7.59 29.25 -12.78
CA GLY A 403 7.90 30.32 -13.73
C GLY A 403 6.85 30.51 -14.83
N LEU A 404 5.63 30.01 -14.62
CA LEU A 404 4.55 30.04 -15.60
C LEU A 404 3.74 31.33 -15.42
N SER A 405 4.10 32.39 -16.14
CA SER A 405 3.51 33.72 -15.97
C SER A 405 2.07 33.87 -16.50
N SER A 406 1.55 32.89 -17.25
CA SER A 406 0.18 32.87 -17.77
C SER A 406 -0.14 31.52 -18.41
N ILE A 407 -0.70 30.58 -17.65
CA ILE A 407 -1.24 29.35 -18.23
C ILE A 407 -2.68 29.64 -18.67
N SER A 408 -3.01 29.33 -19.92
CA SER A 408 -4.41 29.32 -20.37
C SER A 408 -5.18 28.25 -19.59
N SER A 409 -6.43 28.50 -19.24
CA SER A 409 -7.24 27.63 -18.36
C SER A 409 -7.59 26.25 -18.95
N SER A 410 -7.04 25.87 -20.10
CA SER A 410 -7.36 24.61 -20.80
C SER A 410 -6.19 23.62 -20.93
N ASP A 411 -4.96 23.99 -20.58
CA ASP A 411 -3.79 23.14 -20.86
C ASP A 411 -3.41 22.27 -19.66
N THR A 412 -3.39 20.96 -19.88
CA THR A 412 -2.88 19.98 -18.93
C THR A 412 -1.41 20.26 -18.62
N CYS A 413 -1.10 20.57 -17.36
CA CYS A 413 0.28 20.78 -16.94
C CYS A 413 0.98 19.43 -16.71
N THR A 414 2.20 19.30 -17.20
CA THR A 414 3.07 18.13 -16.93
C THR A 414 4.35 18.64 -16.32
N CYS A 415 4.72 18.16 -15.14
CA CYS A 415 5.93 18.58 -14.46
C CYS A 415 7.19 18.07 -15.17
N HIS A 416 8.33 18.72 -14.91
CA HIS A 416 9.61 18.40 -15.51
C HIS A 416 10.01 16.93 -15.33
N ASP A 417 9.80 16.36 -14.13
CA ASP A 417 10.15 14.97 -13.84
C ASP A 417 9.33 13.98 -14.70
N CYS A 418 8.05 14.28 -14.91
CA CYS A 418 7.18 13.50 -15.79
C CYS A 418 7.51 13.69 -17.27
N GLN A 419 7.95 14.89 -17.68
CA GLN A 419 8.41 15.16 -19.05
C GLN A 419 9.70 14.38 -19.38
N GLN A 420 10.57 14.19 -18.39
CA GLN A 420 11.80 13.41 -18.54
C GLN A 420 11.60 11.90 -18.40
N HIS A 421 10.35 11.41 -18.30
CA HIS A 421 10.01 10.00 -18.05
C HIS A 421 10.69 9.40 -16.80
N ILE A 422 10.98 10.22 -15.79
CA ILE A 422 11.61 9.76 -14.56
C ILE A 422 10.57 8.95 -13.76
N THR A 423 10.69 7.62 -13.82
CA THR A 423 10.27 6.57 -12.87
C THR A 423 8.88 6.66 -12.21
N CYS A 424 7.96 7.51 -12.65
CA CYS A 424 6.68 7.72 -11.97
C CYS A 424 5.71 6.54 -12.12
N ASN A 425 6.01 5.58 -13.00
CA ASN A 425 5.09 4.49 -13.38
C ASN A 425 5.73 3.10 -13.31
N ILE A 426 7.04 3.00 -12.99
CA ILE A 426 7.78 1.74 -13.07
C ILE A 426 7.67 1.02 -11.72
N MET A 427 7.21 -0.22 -11.79
CA MET A 427 7.23 -1.16 -10.68
C MET A 427 7.85 -2.47 -11.18
N GLU A 428 8.96 -2.85 -10.57
CA GLU A 428 9.73 -4.06 -10.87
C GLU A 428 9.84 -4.92 -9.61
N THR A 429 10.07 -6.22 -9.77
CA THR A 429 10.16 -7.15 -8.64
C THR A 429 11.41 -6.81 -7.81
N GLY A 430 11.22 -6.40 -6.55
CA GLY A 430 12.32 -5.90 -5.71
C GLY A 430 12.78 -4.47 -6.02
N GLY A 431 12.07 -3.76 -6.91
CA GLY A 431 12.47 -2.44 -7.37
C GLY A 431 12.39 -1.35 -6.30
N ILE A 432 11.50 -1.49 -5.29
CA ILE A 432 11.47 -0.58 -4.14
C ILE A 432 12.76 -0.72 -3.35
N HIS A 433 13.16 -1.96 -3.07
CA HIS A 433 14.42 -2.22 -2.37
C HIS A 433 15.66 -1.71 -3.13
N GLN A 434 15.75 -1.96 -4.43
CA GLN A 434 16.90 -1.50 -5.24
C GLN A 434 17.03 0.02 -5.25
N THR A 435 15.91 0.72 -5.41
CA THR A 435 15.89 2.19 -5.40
C THR A 435 16.39 2.77 -4.07
N LEU A 436 16.11 2.07 -2.95
CA LEU A 436 16.62 2.45 -1.64
C LEU A 436 18.14 2.23 -1.51
N GLN A 437 18.70 1.18 -2.12
CA GLN A 437 20.14 0.87 -2.06
C GLN A 437 21.00 1.80 -2.92
N LEU A 438 20.51 2.22 -4.09
CA LEU A 438 21.23 3.13 -5.01
C LEU A 438 21.49 4.52 -4.41
N ARG A 439 20.88 4.83 -3.27
CA ARG A 439 21.14 6.05 -2.51
C ARG A 439 22.33 5.83 -1.57
N THR A 440 23.52 6.30 -1.97
CA THR A 440 24.76 6.27 -1.17
C THR A 440 24.68 7.03 0.16
N SER A 441 23.62 7.81 0.38
CA SER A 441 23.28 8.40 1.68
C SER A 441 21.76 8.45 1.91
N LYS A 442 21.29 7.77 2.95
CA LYS A 442 19.91 7.85 3.44
C LYS A 442 19.58 9.29 3.87
N PRO A 443 18.39 9.85 3.55
CA PRO A 443 18.01 11.20 4.00
C PRO A 443 17.99 11.27 5.53
N ALA A 444 18.61 12.29 6.11
CA ALA A 444 18.86 12.41 7.56
C ALA A 444 17.58 12.33 8.42
N ARG A 445 16.44 12.79 7.89
CA ARG A 445 15.11 12.76 8.56
C ARG A 445 14.43 11.38 8.55
N ARG A 446 15.00 10.35 7.89
CA ARG A 446 14.38 9.03 7.65
C ARG A 446 15.34 7.86 7.89
N ARG A 447 16.18 7.93 8.91
CA ARG A 447 17.14 6.87 9.27
C ARG A 447 16.79 6.17 10.60
N PRO A 448 15.86 5.20 10.64
CA PRO A 448 15.71 4.30 11.79
C PRO A 448 16.99 3.50 12.09
N GLU A 449 17.78 3.19 11.07
CA GLU A 449 19.11 2.55 11.15
C GLU A 449 20.20 3.36 11.87
N LEU A 450 20.09 4.70 11.99
CA LEU A 450 20.96 5.43 12.93
C LEU A 450 20.50 5.25 14.40
N TRP A 451 19.35 4.60 14.61
CA TRP A 451 18.81 4.19 15.91
C TRP A 451 18.94 2.67 16.15
N LEU A 452 19.29 1.89 15.12
CA LEU A 452 19.35 0.42 15.19
C LEU A 452 20.75 -0.17 15.01
N TYR A 453 21.72 0.58 14.49
CA TYR A 453 23.12 0.14 14.50
C TYR A 453 23.85 0.54 15.79
N GLY A 454 23.47 -0.11 16.89
CA GLY A 454 24.33 -0.24 18.08
C GLY A 454 23.63 -0.09 19.42
N ARG A 455 23.07 -1.19 19.95
CA ARG A 455 22.77 -1.40 21.38
C ARG A 455 22.21 -0.19 22.14
N ALA A 456 21.10 0.36 21.67
CA ALA A 456 20.14 1.05 22.52
C ALA A 456 18.82 1.04 21.76
N SER A 457 17.80 0.44 22.38
CA SER A 457 16.42 0.82 22.09
C SER A 457 16.31 2.35 22.07
N VAL A 458 15.44 2.89 21.22
CA VAL A 458 14.92 4.25 21.42
C VAL A 458 14.66 4.41 22.92
N PRO A 459 15.22 5.43 23.62
CA PRO A 459 14.76 5.70 24.96
C PRO A 459 13.25 5.86 24.86
N ALA A 460 12.47 5.10 25.64
CA ALA A 460 11.02 5.07 25.59
C ALA A 460 10.33 6.45 25.77
N GLY A 461 11.09 7.55 25.88
CA GLY A 461 10.63 8.93 26.00
C GLY A 461 10.53 9.75 24.71
N GLU A 462 10.89 9.25 23.52
CA GLU A 462 10.82 10.04 22.27
C GLU A 462 9.67 9.66 21.31
N ILE A 463 9.20 8.40 21.32
CA ILE A 463 8.00 8.01 20.55
C ILE A 463 6.78 8.50 21.32
N LYS A 464 5.92 9.28 20.65
CA LYS A 464 4.72 9.86 21.24
C LYS A 464 3.43 9.30 20.64
N TYR A 465 3.46 8.84 19.39
CA TYR A 465 2.27 8.45 18.65
C TYR A 465 2.50 7.13 17.94
N SER A 466 1.59 6.18 18.12
CA SER A 466 1.59 4.89 17.42
C SER A 466 0.25 4.69 16.71
N VAL A 467 0.28 4.17 15.48
CA VAL A 467 -0.91 4.03 14.63
C VAL A 467 -1.40 2.58 14.62
N PHE A 468 -2.72 2.40 14.80
CA PHE A 468 -3.38 1.11 14.88
C PHE A 468 -4.59 1.02 13.95
N PHE A 469 -4.83 -0.19 13.41
CA PHE A 469 -6.02 -0.52 12.63
C PHE A 469 -6.89 -1.50 13.40
N GLY A 470 -7.99 -1.00 14.01
CA GLY A 470 -8.89 -1.85 14.81
C GLY A 470 -8.14 -2.58 15.94
N GLY A 471 -7.25 -1.86 16.63
CA GLY A 471 -6.38 -2.39 17.66
C GLY A 471 -5.11 -3.14 17.22
N ALA A 472 -4.91 -3.43 15.93
CA ALA A 472 -3.68 -4.03 15.42
C ALA A 472 -2.62 -2.97 15.08
N PHE A 473 -1.40 -3.11 15.60
CA PHE A 473 -0.31 -2.17 15.33
C PHE A 473 0.07 -2.19 13.84
N THR A 474 0.21 -1.02 13.24
CA THR A 474 0.51 -0.87 11.80
C THR A 474 2.00 -0.93 11.49
N GLY A 475 2.85 -0.77 12.51
CA GLY A 475 4.28 -0.54 12.36
C GLY A 475 4.68 0.93 12.39
N LEU A 476 3.72 1.87 12.26
CA LEU A 476 3.99 3.30 12.25
C LEU A 476 4.00 3.85 13.67
N ALA A 477 5.14 4.45 14.04
CA ALA A 477 5.34 5.13 15.31
C ALA A 477 6.18 6.39 15.12
N TYR A 478 5.79 7.49 15.78
CA TYR A 478 6.35 8.82 15.57
C TYR A 478 6.62 9.55 16.88
N GLY A 479 7.78 10.21 16.93
CA GLY A 479 8.13 11.23 17.91
C GLY A 479 8.15 12.60 17.27
N PHE A 480 6.99 13.26 17.15
CA PHE A 480 6.97 14.62 16.62
C PHE A 480 7.51 15.60 17.69
N GLU A 481 8.39 16.50 17.27
CA GLU A 481 8.81 17.63 18.08
C GLU A 481 7.59 18.50 18.37
N GLY A 482 7.21 18.55 19.65
CA GLY A 482 6.20 19.49 20.13
C GLY A 482 6.93 20.76 20.53
N GLU A 483 6.50 21.90 19.99
CA GLU A 483 6.79 23.20 20.61
C GLU A 483 5.76 23.50 21.69
#